data_AF-A0A6I1JRV4-F1
#
_entry.id   AF-A0A6I1JRV4-F1
#
_cell.length_a   1.000
_cell.length_b   1.000
_cell.length_c   1.000
_cell.angle_alpha   90.00
_cell.angle_beta   90.00
_cell.angle_gamma   90.00
#
_symmetry.space_group_name_H-M   'P 1'
#
loop_
_entity.id
_entity.type
_entity.pdbx_description
1 polymer ?
#
loop_
_entity_poly.entity_id
_entity_poly.type
_entity_poly.pdbx_seq_one_letter_code
_entity_poly.pdbx_strand_id
1 'polypeptide(L)'
;MASLSPSAADLAMLQQLYDAGRFPAALAAAQPFGPLEQWRDTDALILAGRLARHLGAGGLGMRLILRAWRHDRGHWRARYHRFWILLDYRGPVTAWRELKHFAVAPDAPVEWRADYCSLKARVLTGLRDFEAAGRALDEGDALGTDRAWLAVERAGWLQAQDRYSESLAAAERGLTAQAWHWACAGVKGHLLTLLNRDEEAVEFLSEAAGRLESSGIVAQLAALQMELGRHAAARENWERYAVLCPLMEKKVREWLATQRSDTAYHCGDFAAAARWAAEAGDNPHYKKFAERLAAPQPEWRRLQLPVGFTRQHQVTCVPATLTTLARFWSQPAEHLAVAEQICYDGTPSHSERNWAEQNGWVAREFKVSLESARQLLERGVPFAFTTVNPANAHEQAVIGCDDLRGSLLVRDPYFRHVVEYHAEKTLEGQQASGPRGMAMVPRARAALLDGLELPEAAFYDLHHEALLALSRHDRPAALAAV
;
A
#
# COMPACT_ATOMS: atom_id res chain seq x y z
N MET A 1 21.51 -9.79 -42.77
CA MET A 1 20.60 -9.85 -41.60
C MET A 1 20.96 -8.68 -40.71
N ALA A 2 20.03 -7.74 -40.48
CA ALA A 2 20.29 -6.56 -39.68
C ALA A 2 20.82 -6.95 -38.28
N SER A 3 21.79 -6.18 -37.77
CA SER A 3 22.32 -6.35 -36.41
C SER A 3 21.16 -6.38 -35.40
N LEU A 4 20.99 -7.49 -34.69
CA LEU A 4 19.99 -7.66 -33.61
C LEU A 4 20.38 -6.92 -32.32
N SER A 5 21.33 -5.99 -32.38
CA SER A 5 21.77 -5.20 -31.23
C SER A 5 22.04 -3.76 -31.66
N PRO A 6 21.52 -2.76 -30.92
CA PRO A 6 21.74 -1.36 -31.22
C PRO A 6 23.24 -1.00 -31.12
N SER A 7 23.68 -0.01 -31.89
CA SER A 7 25.04 0.54 -31.73
C SER A 7 25.17 1.31 -30.41
N ALA A 8 26.40 1.67 -30.02
CA ALA A 8 26.63 2.50 -28.83
C ALA A 8 25.91 3.88 -28.93
N ALA A 9 25.86 4.47 -30.12
CA ALA A 9 25.14 5.73 -30.35
C ALA A 9 23.63 5.55 -30.20
N ASP A 10 23.07 4.45 -30.73
CA ASP A 10 21.66 4.11 -30.56
C ASP A 10 21.31 3.88 -29.09
N LEU A 11 22.16 3.16 -28.34
CA LEU A 11 21.97 2.94 -26.91
C LEU A 11 22.01 4.25 -26.11
N ALA A 12 22.89 5.19 -26.46
CA ALA A 12 22.94 6.49 -25.81
C ALA A 12 21.66 7.30 -26.05
N MET A 13 21.13 7.31 -27.27
CA MET A 13 19.85 7.94 -27.60
C MET A 13 18.69 7.30 -26.80
N LEU A 14 18.62 5.97 -26.76
CA LEU A 14 17.59 5.26 -26.00
C LEU A 14 17.70 5.51 -24.49
N GLN A 15 18.93 5.63 -23.98
CA GLN A 15 19.20 5.99 -22.59
C GLN A 15 18.72 7.42 -22.28
N GLN A 16 18.92 8.38 -23.18
CA GLN A 16 18.39 9.75 -23.02
C GLN A 16 16.85 9.77 -22.94
N LEU A 17 16.16 9.02 -23.80
CA LEU A 17 14.70 8.88 -23.72
C LEU A 17 14.26 8.23 -22.41
N TYR A 18 14.98 7.21 -21.95
CA TYR A 18 14.75 6.59 -20.65
C TYR A 18 14.90 7.60 -19.50
N ASP A 19 15.99 8.36 -19.49
CA ASP A 19 16.29 9.33 -18.42
C ASP A 19 15.30 10.49 -18.40
N ALA A 20 14.75 10.85 -19.57
CA ALA A 20 13.66 11.82 -19.71
C ALA A 20 12.27 11.24 -19.35
N GLY A 21 12.17 9.98 -18.91
CA GLY A 21 10.90 9.34 -18.56
C GLY A 21 9.97 9.11 -19.75
N ARG A 22 10.52 8.98 -20.96
CA ARG A 22 9.82 8.76 -22.23
C ARG A 22 9.86 7.28 -22.64
N PHE A 23 9.37 6.39 -21.78
CA PHE A 23 9.58 4.94 -21.95
C PHE A 23 8.91 4.35 -23.20
N PRO A 24 7.64 4.65 -23.52
CA PRO A 24 7.01 4.24 -24.78
C PRO A 24 7.74 4.79 -26.01
N ALA A 25 8.17 6.06 -25.99
CA ALA A 25 8.98 6.62 -27.07
C ALA A 25 10.32 5.88 -27.23
N ALA A 26 10.98 5.52 -26.12
CA ALA A 26 12.18 4.69 -26.16
C ALA A 26 11.92 3.30 -26.76
N LEU A 27 10.79 2.67 -26.43
CA LEU A 27 10.40 1.40 -27.06
C LEU A 27 10.15 1.56 -28.57
N ALA A 28 9.47 2.63 -28.99
CA ALA A 28 9.20 2.91 -30.38
C ALA A 28 10.52 3.12 -31.16
N ALA A 29 11.45 3.90 -30.60
CA ALA A 29 12.78 4.10 -31.17
C ALA A 29 13.63 2.81 -31.20
N ALA A 30 13.34 1.85 -30.32
CA ALA A 30 14.01 0.56 -30.27
C ALA A 30 13.49 -0.47 -31.30
N GLN A 31 12.33 -0.24 -31.94
CA GLN A 31 11.69 -1.18 -32.88
C GLN A 31 12.60 -1.65 -34.03
N PRO A 32 13.43 -0.79 -34.67
CA PRO A 32 14.30 -1.21 -35.77
C PRO A 32 15.33 -2.28 -35.38
N PHE A 33 15.67 -2.42 -34.09
CA PHE A 33 16.64 -3.39 -33.58
C PHE A 33 16.01 -4.74 -33.22
N GLY A 34 14.71 -4.91 -33.50
CA GLY A 34 13.94 -6.11 -33.18
C GLY A 34 13.49 -6.16 -31.71
N PRO A 35 12.76 -7.23 -31.34
CA PRO A 35 12.22 -7.38 -29.99
C PRO A 35 13.30 -7.36 -28.90
N LEU A 36 13.00 -6.75 -27.76
CA LEU A 36 13.93 -6.62 -26.62
C LEU A 36 14.47 -7.97 -26.14
N GLU A 37 13.68 -9.04 -26.26
CA GLU A 37 14.07 -10.41 -25.90
C GLU A 37 15.21 -10.96 -26.75
N GLN A 38 15.42 -10.42 -27.95
CA GLN A 38 16.40 -10.91 -28.91
C GLN A 38 17.76 -10.21 -28.80
N TRP A 39 17.84 -9.10 -28.06
CA TRP A 39 19.08 -8.37 -27.85
C TRP A 39 20.11 -9.21 -27.11
N ARG A 40 21.40 -9.03 -27.42
CA ARG A 40 22.48 -9.91 -26.92
C ARG A 40 23.58 -9.18 -26.16
N ASP A 41 23.86 -7.94 -26.51
CA ASP A 41 24.88 -7.13 -25.84
C ASP A 41 24.54 -6.84 -24.37
N THR A 42 25.55 -6.80 -23.49
CA THR A 42 25.35 -6.63 -22.04
C THR A 42 24.66 -5.31 -21.68
N ASP A 43 25.10 -4.18 -22.25
CA ASP A 43 24.52 -2.87 -21.96
C ASP A 43 23.14 -2.71 -22.59
N ALA A 44 22.96 -3.26 -23.80
CA ALA A 44 21.65 -3.33 -24.45
C ALA A 44 20.65 -4.12 -23.59
N LEU A 45 21.05 -5.29 -23.06
CA LEU A 45 20.22 -6.09 -22.17
C LEU A 45 19.86 -5.36 -20.86
N ILE A 46 20.80 -4.59 -20.31
CA ILE A 46 20.55 -3.77 -19.11
C ILE A 46 19.47 -2.73 -19.40
N LEU A 47 19.61 -1.96 -20.48
CA LEU A 47 18.63 -0.93 -20.84
C LEU A 47 17.27 -1.53 -21.20
N ALA A 48 17.26 -2.62 -21.98
CA ALA A 48 16.04 -3.36 -22.32
C ALA A 48 15.33 -3.88 -21.06
N GLY A 49 16.09 -4.41 -20.09
CA GLY A 49 15.55 -4.88 -18.83
C GLY A 49 14.89 -3.78 -18.00
N ARG A 50 15.52 -2.60 -17.94
CA ARG A 50 14.98 -1.42 -17.27
C ARG A 50 13.72 -0.90 -17.98
N LEU A 51 13.75 -0.77 -19.31
CA LEU A 51 12.60 -0.32 -20.12
C LEU A 51 11.41 -1.27 -19.96
N ALA A 52 11.61 -2.58 -20.09
CA ALA A 52 10.55 -3.58 -19.97
C ALA A 52 9.76 -3.44 -18.66
N ARG A 53 10.44 -3.14 -17.54
CA ARG A 53 9.80 -2.92 -16.24
C ARG A 53 8.82 -1.73 -16.26
N HIS A 54 9.15 -0.63 -16.95
CA HIS A 54 8.26 0.53 -17.05
C HIS A 54 7.11 0.33 -18.05
N LEU A 55 7.25 -0.62 -18.97
CA LEU A 55 6.31 -0.89 -20.07
C LEU A 55 5.32 -2.03 -19.76
N GLY A 56 5.23 -2.44 -18.49
CA GLY A 56 4.31 -3.49 -18.03
C GLY A 56 4.86 -4.92 -18.09
N ALA A 57 6.15 -5.10 -18.36
CA ALA A 57 6.81 -6.40 -18.52
C ALA A 57 7.90 -6.64 -17.46
N GLY A 58 7.53 -6.61 -16.18
CA GLY A 58 8.48 -6.77 -15.07
C GLY A 58 9.20 -8.12 -15.06
N GLY A 59 8.51 -9.21 -15.40
CA GLY A 59 9.10 -10.55 -15.47
C GLY A 59 10.12 -10.67 -16.61
N LEU A 60 9.80 -10.13 -17.79
CA LEU A 60 10.77 -9.96 -18.87
C LEU A 60 11.97 -9.11 -18.43
N GLY A 61 11.72 -7.95 -17.83
CA GLY A 61 12.77 -7.04 -17.38
C GLY A 61 13.79 -7.72 -16.47
N MET A 62 13.30 -8.45 -15.46
CA MET A 62 14.13 -9.27 -14.58
C MET A 62 14.97 -10.30 -15.34
N ARG A 63 14.36 -11.05 -16.28
CA ARG A 63 15.06 -12.07 -17.07
C ARG A 63 16.18 -11.47 -17.94
N LEU A 64 15.97 -10.27 -18.50
CA LEU A 64 16.98 -9.57 -19.31
C LEU A 64 18.17 -9.12 -18.47
N ILE A 65 17.95 -8.53 -17.29
CA ILE A 65 19.05 -8.17 -16.37
C ILE A 65 19.82 -9.41 -15.91
N LEU A 66 19.13 -10.50 -15.56
CA LEU A 66 19.79 -11.76 -15.19
C LEU A 66 20.52 -12.41 -16.36
N ARG A 67 20.10 -12.16 -17.60
CA ARG A 67 20.83 -12.59 -18.81
C ARG A 67 22.07 -11.74 -19.01
N ALA A 68 22.00 -10.42 -18.83
CA ALA A 68 23.14 -9.51 -18.90
C ALA A 68 24.25 -9.95 -17.94
N TRP A 69 23.90 -10.23 -16.68
CA TRP A 69 24.86 -10.72 -15.68
C TRP A 69 25.44 -12.10 -16.00
N ARG A 70 24.66 -13.01 -16.58
CA ARG A 70 25.17 -14.34 -16.98
C ARG A 70 26.07 -14.28 -18.20
N HIS A 71 25.78 -13.35 -19.12
CA HIS A 71 26.57 -13.09 -20.31
C HIS A 71 27.94 -12.51 -19.94
N ASP A 72 27.97 -11.49 -19.09
CA ASP A 72 29.20 -10.91 -18.57
C ASP A 72 29.13 -10.74 -17.05
N ARG A 73 29.74 -11.70 -16.33
CA ARG A 73 29.78 -11.72 -14.87
C ARG A 73 30.73 -10.68 -14.28
N GLY A 74 31.71 -10.22 -15.06
CA GLY A 74 32.68 -9.20 -14.66
C GLY A 74 32.13 -7.78 -14.81
N HIS A 75 31.16 -7.58 -15.71
CA HIS A 75 30.57 -6.27 -15.99
C HIS A 75 29.93 -5.64 -14.74
N TRP A 76 30.49 -4.53 -14.28
CA TRP A 76 30.06 -3.88 -13.04
C TRP A 76 28.59 -3.47 -13.07
N ARG A 77 28.11 -2.86 -14.17
CA ARG A 77 26.70 -2.44 -14.28
C ARG A 77 25.73 -3.63 -14.29
N ALA A 78 26.14 -4.76 -14.87
CA ALA A 78 25.30 -5.96 -14.88
C ALA A 78 25.17 -6.54 -13.45
N ARG A 79 26.27 -6.54 -12.68
CA ARG A 79 26.25 -6.89 -11.26
C ARG A 79 25.40 -5.90 -10.45
N TYR A 80 25.56 -4.60 -10.66
CA TYR A 80 24.79 -3.55 -10.01
C TYR A 80 23.28 -3.72 -10.23
N HIS A 81 22.83 -3.87 -11.47
CA HIS A 81 21.39 -4.05 -11.74
C HIS A 81 20.86 -5.40 -11.25
N ARG A 82 21.67 -6.46 -11.24
CA ARG A 82 21.32 -7.72 -10.56
C ARG A 82 21.13 -7.53 -9.06
N PHE A 83 21.89 -6.66 -8.40
CA PHE A 83 21.77 -6.43 -6.96
C PHE A 83 20.38 -5.90 -6.58
N TRP A 84 19.79 -5.03 -7.38
CA TRP A 84 18.42 -4.57 -7.17
C TRP A 84 17.41 -5.72 -7.23
N ILE A 85 17.58 -6.67 -8.16
CA ILE A 85 16.75 -7.88 -8.21
C ILE A 85 16.99 -8.77 -6.97
N LEU A 86 18.24 -8.93 -6.55
CA LEU A 86 18.56 -9.70 -5.35
C LEU A 86 17.86 -9.10 -4.12
N LEU A 87 17.90 -7.78 -3.98
CA LEU A 87 17.26 -7.07 -2.88
C LEU A 87 15.74 -7.27 -2.90
N ASP A 88 15.10 -7.07 -4.06
CA ASP A 88 13.64 -7.21 -4.23
C ASP A 88 13.15 -8.63 -3.89
N TYR A 89 13.92 -9.68 -4.20
CA TYR A 89 13.48 -11.08 -4.08
C TYR A 89 14.03 -11.84 -2.88
N ARG A 90 15.17 -11.43 -2.32
CA ARG A 90 15.85 -12.12 -1.22
C ARG A 90 16.05 -11.24 0.02
N GLY A 91 15.63 -9.98 -0.04
CA GLY A 91 15.64 -9.06 1.08
C GLY A 91 17.02 -8.51 1.46
N PRO A 92 17.04 -7.56 2.41
CA PRO A 92 18.24 -6.77 2.74
C PRO A 92 19.34 -7.59 3.41
N VAL A 93 19.01 -8.64 4.18
CA VAL A 93 20.02 -9.51 4.82
C VAL A 93 20.86 -10.24 3.77
N THR A 94 20.21 -10.82 2.75
CA THR A 94 20.92 -11.51 1.67
C THR A 94 21.73 -10.52 0.84
N ALA A 95 21.14 -9.37 0.51
CA ALA A 95 21.82 -8.30 -0.22
C ALA A 95 23.07 -7.81 0.53
N TRP A 96 23.01 -7.64 1.85
CA TRP A 96 24.15 -7.25 2.68
C TRP A 96 25.30 -8.25 2.65
N ARG A 97 25.00 -9.56 2.74
CA ARG A 97 26.03 -10.60 2.66
C ARG A 97 26.77 -10.56 1.33
N GLU A 98 26.03 -10.39 0.23
CA GLU A 98 26.60 -10.29 -1.12
C GLU A 98 27.34 -8.97 -1.33
N LEU A 99 26.86 -7.87 -0.76
CA LEU A 99 27.47 -6.54 -0.88
C LEU A 99 28.92 -6.53 -0.35
N LYS A 100 29.24 -7.34 0.66
CA LYS A 100 30.62 -7.52 1.17
C LYS A 100 31.61 -7.99 0.11
N HIS A 101 31.13 -8.61 -0.97
CA HIS A 101 31.93 -9.12 -2.08
C HIS A 101 31.71 -8.33 -3.38
N PHE A 102 31.00 -7.20 -3.30
CA PHE A 102 30.77 -6.28 -4.41
C PHE A 102 31.32 -4.92 -4.04
N ALA A 103 32.39 -4.53 -4.73
CA ALA A 103 32.99 -3.22 -4.58
C ALA A 103 33.04 -2.52 -5.95
N VAL A 104 33.02 -1.20 -5.89
CA VAL A 104 33.38 -0.34 -7.01
C VAL A 104 34.84 0.07 -6.84
N ALA A 105 35.62 0.03 -7.93
CA ALA A 105 37.01 0.42 -7.88
C ALA A 105 37.16 1.94 -7.61
N PRO A 106 38.19 2.41 -6.89
CA PRO A 106 38.36 3.84 -6.59
C PRO A 106 38.50 4.72 -7.84
N ASP A 107 39.07 4.16 -8.92
CA ASP A 107 39.29 4.78 -10.22
C ASP A 107 38.11 4.58 -11.20
N ALA A 108 37.05 3.89 -10.78
CA ALA A 108 35.85 3.73 -11.59
C ALA A 108 35.16 5.09 -11.85
N PRO A 109 34.36 5.19 -12.92
CA PRO A 109 33.56 6.38 -13.21
C PRO A 109 32.82 6.88 -11.97
N VAL A 110 32.79 8.20 -11.79
CA VAL A 110 32.22 8.83 -10.60
C VAL A 110 30.76 8.43 -10.39
N GLU A 111 30.05 8.21 -11.49
CA GLU A 111 28.68 7.75 -11.53
C GLU A 111 28.51 6.35 -10.96
N TRP A 112 29.46 5.44 -11.23
CA TRP A 112 29.41 4.08 -10.68
C TRP A 112 29.66 4.09 -9.18
N ARG A 113 30.53 4.99 -8.72
CA ARG A 113 30.79 5.19 -7.29
C ARG A 113 29.56 5.78 -6.58
N ALA A 114 28.87 6.73 -7.19
CA ALA A 114 27.60 7.28 -6.68
C ALA A 114 26.47 6.23 -6.65
N ASP A 115 26.33 5.44 -7.72
CA ASP A 115 25.36 4.35 -7.83
C ASP A 115 25.64 3.26 -6.75
N TYR A 116 26.91 2.95 -6.48
CA TYR A 116 27.29 2.04 -5.40
C TYR A 116 26.90 2.57 -4.01
N CYS A 117 27.15 3.86 -3.75
CA CYS A 117 26.75 4.53 -2.51
C CYS A 117 25.23 4.45 -2.29
N SER A 118 24.46 4.70 -3.35
CA SER A 118 23.00 4.56 -3.38
C SER A 118 22.55 3.16 -3.00
N LEU A 119 23.14 2.13 -3.62
CA LEU A 119 22.82 0.72 -3.31
C LEU A 119 23.17 0.35 -1.85
N LYS A 120 24.35 0.76 -1.37
CA LYS A 120 24.80 0.52 0.00
C LYS A 120 23.83 1.16 1.00
N ALA A 121 23.45 2.41 0.76
CA ALA A 121 22.46 3.12 1.58
C ALA A 121 21.10 2.42 1.59
N ARG A 122 20.60 1.95 0.45
CA ARG A 122 19.34 1.20 0.35
C ARG A 122 19.37 -0.07 1.21
N VAL A 123 20.44 -0.85 1.10
CA VAL A 123 20.59 -2.10 1.87
C VAL A 123 20.62 -1.83 3.37
N LEU A 124 21.42 -0.85 3.81
CA LEU A 124 21.56 -0.48 5.22
C LEU A 124 20.27 0.12 5.80
N THR A 125 19.55 0.93 5.02
CA THR A 125 18.22 1.43 5.38
C THR A 125 17.24 0.28 5.60
N GLY A 126 17.25 -0.74 4.74
CA GLY A 126 16.44 -1.95 4.91
C GLY A 126 16.80 -2.79 6.15
N LEU A 127 18.04 -2.67 6.64
CA LEU A 127 18.49 -3.25 7.91
C LEU A 127 18.28 -2.33 9.11
N ARG A 128 17.73 -1.13 8.91
CA ARG A 128 17.56 -0.06 9.91
C ARG A 128 18.89 0.43 10.52
N ASP A 129 20.02 0.20 9.87
CA ASP A 129 21.29 0.85 10.21
C ASP A 129 21.33 2.25 9.56
N PHE A 130 20.53 3.16 10.12
CA PHE A 130 20.33 4.49 9.56
C PHE A 130 21.59 5.35 9.61
N GLU A 131 22.46 5.13 10.59
CA GLU A 131 23.71 5.85 10.73
C GLU A 131 24.69 5.49 9.61
N ALA A 132 24.90 4.20 9.35
CA ALA A 132 25.75 3.76 8.26
C ALA A 132 25.14 4.06 6.88
N ALA A 133 23.81 3.97 6.75
CA ALA A 133 23.10 4.39 5.53
C ALA A 133 23.31 5.87 5.24
N GLY A 134 23.19 6.74 6.26
CA GLY A 134 23.42 8.18 6.15
C GLY A 134 24.83 8.49 5.69
N ARG A 135 25.85 7.88 6.30
CA ARG A 135 27.24 8.01 5.85
C ARG A 135 27.45 7.62 4.39
N ALA A 136 26.85 6.52 3.95
CA ALA A 136 26.95 6.09 2.55
C ALA A 136 26.31 7.12 1.59
N LEU A 137 25.20 7.75 1.97
CA LEU A 137 24.60 8.83 1.18
C LEU A 137 25.48 10.08 1.16
N ASP A 138 26.08 10.45 2.29
CA ASP A 138 26.99 11.60 2.38
C ASP A 138 28.26 11.37 1.54
N GLU A 139 28.81 10.15 1.55
CA GLU A 139 29.89 9.71 0.64
C GLU A 139 29.49 9.89 -0.83
N GLY A 140 28.25 9.52 -1.18
CA GLY A 140 27.71 9.68 -2.53
C GLY A 140 27.54 11.14 -2.95
N ASP A 141 26.98 11.98 -2.08
CA ASP A 141 26.79 13.41 -2.33
C ASP A 141 28.12 14.15 -2.47
N ALA A 142 29.15 13.76 -1.71
CA ALA A 142 30.49 14.33 -1.78
C ALA A 142 31.18 14.10 -3.14
N LEU A 143 30.71 13.16 -3.96
CA LEU A 143 31.21 12.95 -5.32
C LEU A 143 30.74 14.04 -6.29
N GLY A 144 29.78 14.89 -5.91
CA GLY A 144 29.34 16.05 -6.69
C GLY A 144 28.64 15.70 -8.00
N THR A 145 27.95 14.55 -8.06
CA THR A 145 27.23 14.13 -9.27
C THR A 145 25.81 14.70 -9.32
N ASP A 146 25.32 15.05 -10.51
CA ASP A 146 23.92 15.45 -10.73
C ASP A 146 22.94 14.25 -10.76
N ARG A 147 23.31 13.12 -10.16
CA ARG A 147 22.51 11.89 -10.16
C ARG A 147 21.29 12.03 -9.25
N ALA A 148 20.14 12.31 -9.84
CA ALA A 148 18.87 12.38 -9.12
C ALA A 148 18.51 11.08 -8.35
N TRP A 149 19.09 9.93 -8.71
CA TRP A 149 18.90 8.67 -7.97
C TRP A 149 19.42 8.72 -6.52
N LEU A 150 20.50 9.46 -6.23
CA LEU A 150 20.97 9.64 -4.84
C LEU A 150 19.91 10.37 -3.99
N ALA A 151 19.23 11.36 -4.57
CA ALA A 151 18.15 12.08 -3.91
C ALA A 151 16.95 11.16 -3.62
N VAL A 152 16.64 10.21 -4.52
CA VAL A 152 15.60 9.17 -4.30
C VAL A 152 15.96 8.31 -3.10
N GLU A 153 17.20 7.84 -3.01
CA GLU A 153 17.63 6.99 -1.89
C GLU A 153 17.73 7.78 -0.58
N ARG A 154 18.13 9.05 -0.62
CA ARG A 154 18.11 9.93 0.56
C ARG A 154 16.70 10.20 1.07
N ALA A 155 15.74 10.42 0.17
CA ALA A 155 14.33 10.51 0.53
C ALA A 155 13.84 9.19 1.16
N GLY A 156 14.15 8.03 0.55
CA GLY A 156 13.80 6.72 1.11
C GLY A 156 14.38 6.48 2.52
N TRP A 157 15.63 6.89 2.76
CA TRP A 157 16.28 6.82 4.07
C TRP A 157 15.62 7.73 5.12
N LEU A 158 15.23 8.95 4.76
CA LEU A 158 14.50 9.87 5.65
C LEU A 158 13.08 9.37 5.94
N GLN A 159 12.39 8.88 4.91
CA GLN A 159 11.05 8.29 5.05
C GLN A 159 11.06 7.09 6.00
N ALA A 160 12.08 6.22 5.94
CA ALA A 160 12.20 5.05 6.82
C ALA A 160 12.41 5.41 8.31
N GLN A 161 12.73 6.68 8.60
CA GLN A 161 12.87 7.27 9.92
C GLN A 161 11.70 8.19 10.29
N ASP A 162 10.61 8.17 9.52
CA ASP A 162 9.43 9.03 9.69
C ASP A 162 9.71 10.54 9.56
N ARG A 163 10.82 10.92 8.91
CA ARG A 163 11.22 12.32 8.65
C ARG A 163 10.66 12.82 7.32
N TYR A 164 9.33 12.81 7.18
CA TYR A 164 8.65 12.99 5.90
C TYR A 164 8.88 14.36 5.25
N SER A 165 8.91 15.45 6.01
CA SER A 165 9.16 16.81 5.48
C SER A 165 10.56 16.94 4.89
N GLU A 166 11.56 16.37 5.55
CA GLU A 166 12.94 16.38 5.07
C GLU A 166 13.11 15.45 3.87
N SER A 167 12.41 14.31 3.88
CA SER A 167 12.31 13.40 2.74
C SER A 167 11.75 14.12 1.50
N LEU A 168 10.70 14.93 1.68
CA LEU A 168 10.12 15.72 0.59
C LEU A 168 11.14 16.72 0.04
N ALA A 169 11.82 17.45 0.93
CA ALA A 169 12.88 18.38 0.52
C ALA A 169 14.03 17.68 -0.23
N ALA A 170 14.37 16.44 0.14
CA ALA A 170 15.38 15.65 -0.59
C ALA A 170 14.91 15.32 -2.02
N ALA A 171 13.67 14.87 -2.20
CA ALA A 171 13.11 14.60 -3.52
C ALA A 171 13.03 15.87 -4.38
N GLU A 172 12.69 17.02 -3.78
CA GLU A 172 12.65 18.32 -4.45
C GLU A 172 14.03 18.78 -4.93
N ARG A 173 15.08 18.62 -4.12
CA ARG A 173 16.46 18.87 -4.57
C ARG A 173 16.83 18.02 -5.78
N GLY A 174 16.42 16.75 -5.80
CA GLY A 174 16.61 15.87 -6.95
C GLY A 174 15.90 16.38 -8.21
N LEU A 175 14.70 16.95 -8.07
CA LEU A 175 13.96 17.59 -9.16
C LEU A 175 14.56 18.93 -9.61
N THR A 176 15.22 19.67 -8.71
CA THR A 176 15.99 20.86 -9.07
C THR A 176 17.22 20.50 -9.89
N ALA A 177 17.95 19.44 -9.52
CA ALA A 177 19.12 18.97 -10.25
C ALA A 177 18.73 18.38 -11.63
N GLN A 178 17.66 17.59 -11.67
CA GLN A 178 17.14 17.01 -12.90
C GLN A 178 15.63 17.19 -12.97
N ALA A 179 15.20 18.21 -13.71
CA ALA A 179 13.79 18.52 -13.91
C ALA A 179 13.03 17.28 -14.41
N TRP A 180 11.92 16.98 -13.73
CA TRP A 180 11.04 15.86 -14.05
C TRP A 180 11.71 14.48 -14.04
N HIS A 181 12.79 14.28 -13.28
CA HIS A 181 13.30 12.93 -13.02
C HIS A 181 12.17 12.05 -12.45
N TRP A 182 11.80 11.02 -13.21
CA TRP A 182 10.57 10.25 -13.00
C TRP A 182 10.49 9.60 -11.62
N ALA A 183 11.62 9.17 -11.05
CA ALA A 183 11.64 8.55 -9.73
C ALA A 183 11.45 9.59 -8.61
N CYS A 184 12.10 10.76 -8.74
CA CYS A 184 11.93 11.85 -7.76
C CYS A 184 10.49 12.39 -7.79
N ALA A 185 9.88 12.48 -8.99
CA ALA A 185 8.49 12.88 -9.13
C ALA A 185 7.55 11.89 -8.40
N GLY A 186 7.76 10.57 -8.58
CA GLY A 186 6.95 9.56 -7.88
C GLY A 186 7.11 9.64 -6.36
N VAL A 187 8.35 9.82 -5.88
CA VAL A 187 8.64 9.99 -4.45
C VAL A 187 8.00 11.26 -3.89
N LYS A 188 8.11 12.41 -4.57
CA LYS A 188 7.44 13.66 -4.15
C LYS A 188 5.93 13.47 -4.05
N GLY A 189 5.30 12.88 -5.08
CA GLY A 189 3.87 12.60 -5.06
C GLY A 189 3.46 11.73 -3.87
N HIS A 190 4.26 10.73 -3.51
CA HIS A 190 3.99 9.87 -2.37
C HIS A 190 4.16 10.59 -1.03
N LEU A 191 5.20 11.42 -0.90
CA LEU A 191 5.47 12.14 0.35
C LEU A 191 4.43 13.22 0.62
N LEU A 192 3.88 13.85 -0.43
CA LEU A 192 2.77 14.79 -0.28
C LEU A 192 1.53 14.09 0.30
N THR A 193 1.20 12.86 -0.11
CA THR A 193 0.07 12.11 0.49
C THR A 193 0.35 11.73 1.94
N LEU A 194 1.58 11.31 2.27
CA LEU A 194 1.96 11.02 3.67
C LEU A 194 1.89 12.25 4.58
N LEU A 195 2.09 13.44 4.02
CA LEU A 195 1.96 14.74 4.70
C LEU A 195 0.52 15.28 4.70
N ASN A 196 -0.47 14.52 4.22
CA ASN A 196 -1.87 14.93 4.05
C ASN A 196 -2.06 16.17 3.15
N ARG A 197 -1.17 16.36 2.17
CA ARG A 197 -1.24 17.43 1.15
C ARG A 197 -1.83 16.88 -0.15
N ASP A 198 -3.00 16.24 -0.06
CA ASP A 198 -3.55 15.43 -1.15
C ASP A 198 -3.86 16.22 -2.41
N GLU A 199 -4.40 17.44 -2.28
CA GLU A 199 -4.70 18.28 -3.45
C GLU A 199 -3.44 18.70 -4.19
N GLU A 200 -2.39 19.06 -3.45
CA GLU A 200 -1.10 19.36 -4.04
C GLU A 200 -0.46 18.12 -4.66
N ALA A 201 -0.64 16.95 -4.05
CA ALA A 201 -0.20 15.69 -4.63
C ALA A 201 -0.92 15.42 -5.97
N VAL A 202 -2.24 15.63 -6.05
CA VAL A 202 -3.00 15.48 -7.30
C VAL A 202 -2.54 16.48 -8.35
N GLU A 203 -2.41 17.76 -7.99
CA GLU A 203 -1.95 18.81 -8.91
C GLU A 203 -0.56 18.47 -9.47
N PHE A 204 0.39 18.18 -8.59
CA PHE A 204 1.75 17.84 -8.96
C PHE A 204 1.83 16.57 -9.82
N LEU A 205 1.13 15.49 -9.42
CA LEU A 205 1.12 14.24 -10.18
C LEU A 205 0.40 14.39 -11.53
N SER A 206 -0.60 15.26 -11.63
CA SER A 206 -1.26 15.58 -12.90
C SER A 206 -0.32 16.30 -13.85
N GLU A 207 0.46 17.27 -13.35
CA GLU A 207 1.51 17.94 -14.13
C GLU A 207 2.60 16.93 -14.55
N ALA A 208 3.06 16.10 -13.61
CA ALA A 208 4.04 15.05 -13.88
C ALA A 208 3.55 14.08 -14.96
N ALA A 209 2.29 13.65 -14.88
CA ALA A 209 1.68 12.81 -15.91
C ALA A 209 1.60 13.55 -17.25
N GLY A 210 1.40 14.87 -17.29
CA GLY A 210 1.43 15.65 -18.53
C GLY A 210 2.81 15.71 -19.20
N ARG A 211 3.89 15.63 -18.41
CA ARG A 211 5.27 15.80 -18.90
C ARG A 211 6.03 14.50 -19.10
N LEU A 212 5.66 13.44 -18.38
CA LEU A 212 6.30 12.13 -18.41
C LEU A 212 5.42 11.08 -19.09
N GLU A 213 6.04 10.11 -19.76
CA GLU A 213 5.36 8.91 -20.25
C GLU A 213 5.55 7.74 -19.25
N SER A 214 5.31 8.01 -17.96
CA SER A 214 5.54 7.05 -16.88
C SER A 214 4.24 6.42 -16.41
N SER A 215 4.11 5.11 -16.65
CA SER A 215 2.98 4.30 -16.16
C SER A 215 2.87 4.33 -14.63
N GLY A 216 4.00 4.39 -13.92
CA GLY A 216 4.04 4.47 -12.46
C GLY A 216 3.42 5.76 -11.91
N ILE A 217 3.69 6.90 -12.55
CA ILE A 217 3.12 8.21 -12.15
C ILE A 217 1.62 8.23 -12.39
N VAL A 218 1.18 7.75 -13.56
CA VAL A 218 -0.24 7.67 -13.90
C VAL A 218 -0.99 6.72 -12.95
N ALA A 219 -0.40 5.56 -12.61
CA ALA A 219 -1.00 4.64 -11.65
C ALA A 219 -1.10 5.24 -10.24
N GLN A 220 -0.06 5.97 -9.80
CA GLN A 220 -0.06 6.65 -8.51
C GLN A 220 -1.14 7.74 -8.45
N LEU A 221 -1.28 8.53 -9.51
CA LEU A 221 -2.34 9.54 -9.62
C LEU A 221 -3.73 8.90 -9.60
N ALA A 222 -3.94 7.83 -10.37
CA ALA A 222 -5.21 7.14 -10.42
C ALA A 222 -5.60 6.50 -9.07
N ALA A 223 -4.63 5.92 -8.36
CA ALA A 223 -4.85 5.39 -7.02
C ALA A 223 -5.23 6.49 -6.03
N LEU A 224 -4.52 7.63 -6.02
CA LEU A 224 -4.87 8.77 -5.18
C LEU A 224 -6.26 9.34 -5.52
N GLN A 225 -6.60 9.43 -6.81
CA GLN A 225 -7.92 9.86 -7.26
C GLN A 225 -9.03 8.90 -6.80
N MET A 226 -8.76 7.58 -6.78
CA MET A 226 -9.69 6.61 -6.20
C MET A 226 -9.91 6.86 -4.71
N GLU A 227 -8.85 7.06 -3.94
CA GLU A 227 -8.94 7.36 -2.51
C GLU A 227 -9.73 8.65 -2.21
N LEU A 228 -9.63 9.64 -3.09
CA LEU A 228 -10.33 10.93 -2.99
C LEU A 228 -11.75 10.93 -3.58
N GLY A 229 -12.26 9.77 -4.04
CA GLY A 229 -13.58 9.68 -4.65
C GLY A 229 -13.68 10.26 -6.07
N ARG A 230 -12.56 10.60 -6.71
CA ARG A 230 -12.47 11.16 -8.08
C ARG A 230 -12.49 10.05 -9.12
N HIS A 231 -13.50 9.19 -9.06
CA HIS A 231 -13.55 7.93 -9.79
C HIS A 231 -13.49 8.10 -11.32
N ALA A 232 -14.12 9.13 -11.87
CA ALA A 232 -14.07 9.42 -13.30
C ALA A 232 -12.64 9.76 -13.79
N ALA A 233 -11.93 10.62 -13.06
CA ALA A 233 -10.55 10.97 -13.39
C ALA A 233 -9.60 9.77 -13.22
N ALA A 234 -9.83 8.94 -12.18
CA ALA A 234 -9.07 7.70 -12.00
C ALA A 234 -9.28 6.73 -13.17
N ARG A 235 -10.52 6.59 -13.66
CA ARG A 235 -10.87 5.75 -14.81
C ARG A 235 -10.09 6.17 -16.06
N GLU A 236 -10.04 7.47 -16.35
CA GLU A 236 -9.25 8.00 -17.48
C GLU A 236 -7.76 7.68 -17.35
N ASN A 237 -7.20 7.82 -16.14
CA ASN A 237 -5.80 7.49 -15.90
C ASN A 237 -5.50 6.00 -16.00
N TRP A 238 -6.42 5.09 -15.65
CA TRP A 238 -6.23 3.65 -15.91
C TRP A 238 -6.23 3.31 -17.40
N GLU A 239 -7.02 4.00 -18.22
CA GLU A 239 -6.94 3.86 -19.68
C GLU A 239 -5.59 4.37 -20.21
N ARG A 240 -5.10 5.50 -19.68
CA ARG A 240 -3.77 6.01 -20.00
C ARG A 240 -2.66 5.04 -19.57
N TYR A 241 -2.78 4.41 -18.41
CA TYR A 241 -1.84 3.38 -17.96
C TYR A 241 -1.73 2.23 -18.97
N ALA A 242 -2.86 1.79 -19.53
CA ALA A 242 -2.89 0.73 -20.55
C ALA A 242 -2.06 1.11 -21.79
N VAL A 243 -2.18 2.36 -22.25
CA VAL A 243 -1.40 2.89 -23.38
C VAL A 243 0.10 2.96 -23.08
N LEU A 244 0.47 3.33 -21.85
CA LEU A 244 1.86 3.44 -21.41
C LEU A 244 2.55 2.09 -21.14
N CYS A 245 1.79 0.99 -21.13
CA CYS A 245 2.28 -0.36 -20.88
C CYS A 245 2.09 -1.29 -22.09
N PRO A 246 2.71 -0.99 -23.26
CA PRO A 246 2.52 -1.79 -24.48
C PRO A 246 3.06 -3.23 -24.39
N LEU A 247 3.92 -3.54 -23.40
CA LEU A 247 4.48 -4.87 -23.19
C LEU A 247 3.80 -5.62 -22.03
N MET A 248 2.62 -5.17 -21.59
CA MET A 248 1.92 -5.70 -20.41
C MET A 248 1.93 -7.23 -20.33
N GLU A 249 2.44 -7.79 -19.23
CA GLU A 249 2.37 -9.22 -18.96
C GLU A 249 0.98 -9.63 -18.45
N LYS A 250 0.66 -10.93 -18.50
CA LYS A 250 -0.66 -11.46 -18.10
C LYS A 250 -1.10 -10.95 -16.72
N LYS A 251 -0.23 -11.04 -15.71
CA LYS A 251 -0.54 -10.59 -14.34
C LYS A 251 -0.82 -9.09 -14.25
N VAL A 252 -0.16 -8.27 -15.07
CA VAL A 252 -0.39 -6.82 -15.09
C VAL A 252 -1.72 -6.49 -15.78
N ARG A 253 -2.11 -7.24 -16.82
CA ARG A 253 -3.45 -7.13 -17.43
C ARG A 253 -4.56 -7.49 -16.43
N GLU A 254 -4.40 -8.61 -15.72
CA GLU A 254 -5.35 -9.06 -14.70
C GLU A 254 -5.48 -8.03 -13.58
N TRP A 255 -4.36 -7.47 -13.11
CA TRP A 255 -4.38 -6.36 -12.15
C TRP A 255 -5.01 -5.07 -12.71
N LEU A 256 -4.73 -4.69 -13.95
CA LEU A 256 -5.38 -3.51 -14.54
C LEU A 256 -6.90 -3.72 -14.67
N ALA A 257 -7.34 -4.94 -14.96
CA ALA A 257 -8.76 -5.29 -15.02
C ALA A 257 -9.44 -5.10 -13.64
N THR A 258 -8.76 -5.39 -12.53
CA THR A 258 -9.31 -5.07 -11.19
C THR A 258 -9.50 -3.57 -11.01
N GLN A 259 -8.52 -2.75 -11.40
CA GLN A 259 -8.63 -1.30 -11.28
C GLN A 259 -9.73 -0.70 -12.17
N ARG A 260 -9.89 -1.22 -13.40
CA ARG A 260 -10.97 -0.84 -14.31
C ARG A 260 -12.34 -1.26 -13.81
N SER A 261 -12.44 -2.44 -13.19
CA SER A 261 -13.68 -2.92 -12.58
C SER A 261 -14.10 -2.01 -11.42
N ASP A 262 -13.17 -1.71 -10.51
CA ASP A 262 -13.44 -0.87 -9.35
C ASP A 262 -13.85 0.55 -9.76
N THR A 263 -13.10 1.18 -10.67
CA THR A 263 -13.47 2.52 -11.16
C THR A 263 -14.81 2.54 -11.87
N ALA A 264 -15.11 1.55 -12.72
CA ALA A 264 -16.41 1.46 -13.38
C ALA A 264 -17.55 1.30 -12.37
N TYR A 265 -17.36 0.45 -11.35
CA TYR A 265 -18.34 0.24 -10.28
C TYR A 265 -18.65 1.56 -9.55
N HIS A 266 -17.62 2.29 -9.13
CA HIS A 266 -17.78 3.55 -8.43
C HIS A 266 -18.34 4.69 -9.33
N CYS A 267 -18.19 4.58 -10.64
CA CYS A 267 -18.86 5.45 -11.61
C CYS A 267 -20.32 5.06 -11.91
N GLY A 268 -20.85 3.99 -11.30
CA GLY A 268 -22.19 3.47 -11.56
C GLY A 268 -22.34 2.67 -12.86
N ASP A 269 -21.23 2.37 -13.54
CA ASP A 269 -21.20 1.58 -14.77
C ASP A 269 -21.03 0.09 -14.43
N PHE A 270 -22.09 -0.50 -13.88
CA PHE A 270 -22.08 -1.89 -13.41
C PHE A 270 -21.83 -2.91 -14.53
N ALA A 271 -22.25 -2.60 -15.76
CA ALA A 271 -21.99 -3.45 -16.91
C ALA A 271 -20.50 -3.52 -17.24
N ALA A 272 -19.80 -2.37 -17.30
CA ALA A 272 -18.37 -2.37 -17.49
C ALA A 272 -17.63 -2.97 -16.29
N ALA A 273 -18.11 -2.72 -15.06
CA ALA A 273 -17.54 -3.30 -13.84
C ALA A 273 -17.56 -4.83 -13.89
N ALA A 274 -18.68 -5.44 -14.28
CA ALA A 274 -18.84 -6.88 -14.40
C ALA A 274 -17.92 -7.47 -15.48
N ARG A 275 -17.84 -6.83 -16.66
CA ARG A 275 -16.94 -7.24 -17.75
C ARG A 275 -15.50 -7.28 -17.29
N TRP A 276 -15.01 -6.19 -16.68
CA TRP A 276 -13.63 -6.12 -16.22
C TRP A 276 -13.34 -7.04 -15.03
N ALA A 277 -14.32 -7.24 -14.14
CA ALA A 277 -14.20 -8.21 -13.05
C ALA A 277 -14.00 -9.65 -13.58
N ALA A 278 -14.67 -10.01 -14.68
CA ALA A 278 -14.47 -11.31 -15.33
C ALA A 278 -13.06 -11.47 -15.97
N GLU A 279 -12.38 -10.36 -16.29
CA GLU A 279 -11.01 -10.34 -16.84
C GLU A 279 -9.92 -10.28 -15.75
N ALA A 280 -10.28 -10.18 -14.46
CA ALA A 280 -9.37 -10.07 -13.32
C ALA A 280 -8.64 -11.39 -12.95
N GLY A 281 -8.46 -12.29 -13.91
CA GLY A 281 -7.81 -13.58 -13.73
C GLY A 281 -8.58 -14.52 -12.80
N ASP A 282 -7.85 -15.35 -12.06
CA ASP A 282 -8.43 -16.37 -11.17
C ASP A 282 -8.77 -15.86 -9.76
N ASN A 283 -8.88 -14.53 -9.58
CA ASN A 283 -9.24 -13.96 -8.28
C ASN A 283 -10.69 -14.31 -7.90
N PRO A 284 -10.94 -15.14 -6.86
CA PRO A 284 -12.29 -15.58 -6.52
C PRO A 284 -13.22 -14.43 -6.11
N HIS A 285 -12.66 -13.35 -5.55
CA HIS A 285 -13.44 -12.18 -5.18
C HIS A 285 -14.04 -11.49 -6.41
N TYR A 286 -13.25 -11.24 -7.45
CA TYR A 286 -13.75 -10.59 -8.67
C TYR A 286 -14.69 -11.49 -9.47
N LYS A 287 -14.51 -12.82 -9.43
CA LYS A 287 -15.49 -13.76 -10.02
C LYS A 287 -16.86 -13.65 -9.36
N LYS A 288 -16.91 -13.74 -8.02
CA LYS A 288 -18.15 -13.56 -7.24
C LYS A 288 -18.74 -12.16 -7.43
N PHE A 289 -17.90 -11.13 -7.52
CA PHE A 289 -18.35 -9.76 -7.76
C PHE A 289 -18.99 -9.60 -9.14
N ALA A 290 -18.39 -10.17 -10.19
CA ALA A 290 -18.97 -10.18 -11.54
C ALA A 290 -20.34 -10.88 -11.58
N GLU A 291 -20.47 -12.02 -10.89
CA GLU A 291 -21.73 -12.77 -10.77
C GLU A 291 -22.82 -11.93 -10.08
N ARG A 292 -22.49 -11.25 -8.98
CA ARG A 292 -23.42 -10.37 -8.26
C ARG A 292 -23.82 -9.15 -9.10
N LEU A 293 -22.90 -8.56 -9.85
CA LEU A 293 -23.22 -7.45 -10.75
C LEU A 293 -24.11 -7.89 -11.94
N ALA A 294 -24.00 -9.14 -12.39
CA ALA A 294 -24.83 -9.67 -13.46
C ALA A 294 -26.26 -10.00 -13.01
N ALA A 295 -26.45 -10.33 -11.73
CA ALA A 295 -27.74 -10.64 -11.13
C ALA A 295 -27.91 -9.94 -9.76
N PRO A 296 -28.03 -8.59 -9.74
CA PRO A 296 -28.13 -7.83 -8.51
C PRO A 296 -29.46 -8.11 -7.81
N GLN A 297 -29.43 -8.33 -6.49
CA GLN A 297 -30.64 -8.45 -5.68
C GLN A 297 -31.17 -7.06 -5.29
N PRO A 298 -32.50 -6.85 -5.22
CA PRO A 298 -33.09 -5.55 -4.89
C PRO A 298 -32.69 -4.99 -3.52
N GLU A 299 -32.39 -5.85 -2.55
CA GLU A 299 -31.97 -5.49 -1.20
C GLU A 299 -30.49 -5.13 -1.08
N TRP A 300 -29.68 -5.47 -2.08
CA TRP A 300 -28.24 -5.23 -2.03
C TRP A 300 -27.92 -3.75 -2.15
N ARG A 301 -27.07 -3.28 -1.24
CA ARG A 301 -26.67 -1.89 -1.15
C ARG A 301 -25.25 -1.73 -0.67
N ARG A 302 -24.68 -0.57 -1.01
CA ARG A 302 -23.49 -0.05 -0.34
C ARG A 302 -23.94 0.90 0.76
N LEU A 303 -23.59 0.60 2.00
CA LEU A 303 -23.86 1.42 3.17
C LEU A 303 -22.53 1.94 3.71
N GLN A 304 -22.43 3.24 3.96
CA GLN A 304 -21.27 3.83 4.61
C GLN A 304 -21.72 4.95 5.55
N LEU A 305 -21.45 4.78 6.83
CA LEU A 305 -21.72 5.78 7.86
C LEU A 305 -20.63 6.88 7.81
N PRO A 306 -20.96 8.14 8.11
CA PRO A 306 -20.04 9.27 8.06
C PRO A 306 -19.11 9.31 9.27
N VAL A 307 -18.33 8.24 9.47
CA VAL A 307 -17.36 8.11 10.55
C VAL A 307 -16.06 8.78 10.13
N GLY A 308 -15.62 9.76 10.94
CA GLY A 308 -14.39 10.52 10.75
C GLY A 308 -13.11 9.68 10.90
N PHE A 309 -11.95 10.34 10.86
CA PHE A 309 -10.64 9.70 11.00
C PHE A 309 -9.90 10.25 12.22
N THR A 310 -9.32 9.36 13.03
CA THR A 310 -8.37 9.69 14.09
C THR A 310 -7.11 8.87 13.88
N ARG A 311 -5.96 9.52 13.68
CA ARG A 311 -4.69 8.85 13.46
C ARG A 311 -4.16 8.24 14.77
N GLN A 312 -3.74 6.99 14.74
CA GLN A 312 -3.02 6.38 15.86
C GLN A 312 -1.58 6.91 15.98
N HIS A 313 -1.05 6.84 17.20
CA HIS A 313 0.38 6.90 17.45
C HIS A 313 0.95 5.47 17.51
N GLN A 314 2.21 5.31 17.89
CA GLN A 314 2.86 4.01 17.98
C GLN A 314 2.13 3.11 18.99
N VAL A 315 1.56 2.00 18.53
CA VAL A 315 0.88 0.97 19.36
C VAL A 315 -0.38 1.50 20.09
N THR A 316 -1.12 2.43 19.47
CA THR A 316 -2.39 2.96 20.04
C THR A 316 -3.60 2.79 19.10
N CYS A 317 -3.72 1.63 18.43
CA CYS A 317 -4.84 1.35 17.52
C CYS A 317 -6.21 1.35 18.21
N VAL A 318 -6.34 0.66 19.34
CA VAL A 318 -7.59 0.58 20.12
C VAL A 318 -8.06 1.97 20.58
N PRO A 319 -7.24 2.78 21.29
CA PRO A 319 -7.66 4.15 21.66
C PRO A 319 -8.07 5.03 20.48
N ALA A 320 -7.37 4.95 19.35
CA ALA A 320 -7.71 5.73 18.16
C ALA A 320 -9.06 5.30 17.55
N THR A 321 -9.34 3.99 17.54
CA THR A 321 -10.62 3.43 17.08
C THR A 321 -11.77 3.82 18.01
N LEU A 322 -11.62 3.65 19.33
CA LEU A 322 -12.64 4.08 20.30
C LEU A 322 -12.92 5.58 20.24
N THR A 323 -11.87 6.40 20.10
CA THR A 323 -12.02 7.86 19.93
C THR A 323 -12.80 8.19 18.66
N THR A 324 -12.53 7.46 17.58
CA THR A 324 -13.23 7.63 16.31
C THR A 324 -14.72 7.28 16.43
N LEU A 325 -15.05 6.17 17.09
CA LEU A 325 -16.43 5.76 17.35
C LEU A 325 -17.14 6.73 18.31
N ALA A 326 -16.47 7.21 19.35
CA ALA A 326 -17.02 8.19 20.29
C ALA A 326 -17.38 9.52 19.61
N ARG A 327 -16.48 10.02 18.76
CA ARG A 327 -16.70 11.24 17.96
C ARG A 327 -17.87 11.11 17.00
N PHE A 328 -18.09 9.94 16.39
CA PHE A 328 -19.25 9.69 15.54
C PHE A 328 -20.57 9.90 16.30
N TRP A 329 -20.61 9.54 17.59
CA TRP A 329 -21.77 9.75 18.46
C TRP A 329 -21.81 11.13 19.15
N SER A 330 -20.94 12.06 18.75
CA SER A 330 -20.76 13.37 19.39
C SER A 330 -20.50 13.28 20.90
N GLN A 331 -19.83 12.23 21.35
CA GLN A 331 -19.40 12.07 22.74
C GLN A 331 -17.93 12.47 22.89
N PRO A 332 -17.56 13.16 23.99
CA PRO A 332 -16.18 13.52 24.25
C PRO A 332 -15.37 12.26 24.56
N ALA A 333 -14.34 12.00 23.77
CA ALA A 333 -13.27 11.05 24.09
C ALA A 333 -11.96 11.65 23.59
N GLU A 334 -11.07 12.00 24.52
CA GLU A 334 -9.72 12.45 24.18
C GLU A 334 -8.81 11.24 24.05
N HIS A 335 -8.17 11.10 22.89
CA HIS A 335 -7.38 9.92 22.51
C HIS A 335 -6.33 9.56 23.57
N LEU A 336 -5.61 10.55 24.11
CA LEU A 336 -4.58 10.33 25.12
C LEU A 336 -5.17 9.89 26.47
N ALA A 337 -6.33 10.40 26.85
CA ALA A 337 -7.01 9.99 28.08
C ALA A 337 -7.54 8.55 27.99
N VAL A 338 -8.02 8.14 26.81
CA VAL A 338 -8.40 6.74 26.56
C VAL A 338 -7.16 5.85 26.64
N ALA A 339 -6.07 6.23 25.96
CA ALA A 339 -4.83 5.46 25.96
C ALA A 339 -4.22 5.29 27.36
N GLU A 340 -4.18 6.35 28.17
CA GLU A 340 -3.68 6.29 29.55
C GLU A 340 -4.46 5.30 30.43
N GLN A 341 -5.76 5.13 30.16
CA GLN A 341 -6.63 4.25 30.94
C GLN A 341 -6.61 2.79 30.50
N ILE A 342 -6.27 2.49 29.23
CA ILE A 342 -6.42 1.13 28.68
C ILE A 342 -5.13 0.50 28.11
N CYS A 343 -4.04 1.27 27.94
CA CYS A 343 -2.82 0.81 27.24
C CYS A 343 -1.65 0.40 28.14
N TYR A 344 -1.88 0.01 29.40
CA TYR A 344 -0.81 -0.53 30.24
C TYR A 344 -0.43 -1.95 29.79
N ASP A 345 0.77 -2.12 29.21
CA ASP A 345 1.31 -3.39 28.68
C ASP A 345 0.48 -4.03 27.55
N GLY A 346 -0.05 -3.18 26.65
CA GLY A 346 -0.99 -3.57 25.60
C GLY A 346 -2.42 -3.14 25.93
N THR A 347 -3.39 -3.51 25.11
CA THR A 347 -4.83 -3.21 25.35
C THR A 347 -5.63 -4.50 25.31
N PRO A 348 -5.78 -5.21 26.44
CA PRO A 348 -6.57 -6.42 26.47
C PRO A 348 -8.06 -6.09 26.29
N SER A 349 -8.80 -6.96 25.59
CA SER A 349 -10.21 -6.72 25.20
C SER A 349 -11.13 -6.38 26.37
N HIS A 350 -10.91 -6.97 27.55
CA HIS A 350 -11.71 -6.66 28.73
C HIS A 350 -11.51 -5.22 29.25
N SER A 351 -10.33 -4.64 29.06
CA SER A 351 -10.05 -3.25 29.49
C SER A 351 -10.81 -2.25 28.62
N GLU A 352 -10.87 -2.49 27.31
CA GLU A 352 -11.64 -1.69 26.36
C GLU A 352 -13.14 -1.68 26.72
N ARG A 353 -13.75 -2.85 26.85
CA ARG A 353 -15.18 -2.95 27.15
C ARG A 353 -15.51 -2.35 28.52
N ASN A 354 -14.69 -2.63 29.53
CA ASN A 354 -14.87 -2.06 30.87
C ASN A 354 -14.77 -0.53 30.84
N TRP A 355 -13.82 0.04 30.08
CA TRP A 355 -13.75 1.48 29.87
C TRP A 355 -15.04 2.03 29.26
N ALA A 356 -15.57 1.39 28.20
CA ALA A 356 -16.80 1.84 27.56
C ALA A 356 -17.98 1.83 28.56
N GLU A 357 -18.18 0.74 29.28
CA GLU A 357 -19.29 0.61 30.24
C GLU A 357 -19.20 1.62 31.39
N GLN A 358 -17.98 1.91 31.89
CA GLN A 358 -17.73 2.91 32.92
C GLN A 358 -17.93 4.36 32.43
N ASN A 359 -17.77 4.61 31.13
CA ASN A 359 -17.87 5.94 30.53
C ASN A 359 -19.23 6.19 29.83
N GLY A 360 -20.29 5.53 30.30
CA GLY A 360 -21.66 5.82 29.87
C GLY A 360 -22.08 5.18 28.54
N TRP A 361 -21.31 4.21 28.06
CA TRP A 361 -21.66 3.41 26.88
C TRP A 361 -22.39 2.12 27.25
N VAL A 362 -23.16 1.61 26.29
CA VAL A 362 -23.61 0.21 26.28
C VAL A 362 -22.79 -0.50 25.22
N ALA A 363 -22.01 -1.48 25.66
CA ALA A 363 -21.14 -2.29 24.80
C ALA A 363 -21.72 -3.70 24.62
N ARG A 364 -21.57 -4.23 23.40
CA ARG A 364 -21.87 -5.62 23.04
C ARG A 364 -20.75 -6.16 22.17
N GLU A 365 -20.08 -7.19 22.66
CA GLU A 365 -19.11 -7.96 21.91
C GLU A 365 -19.79 -9.10 21.17
N PHE A 366 -19.26 -9.47 20.02
CA PHE A 366 -19.83 -10.51 19.16
C PHE A 366 -18.81 -11.02 18.15
N LYS A 367 -19.12 -12.16 17.54
CA LYS A 367 -18.40 -12.65 16.38
C LYS A 367 -18.93 -12.00 15.11
N VAL A 368 -18.08 -11.27 14.42
CA VAL A 368 -18.44 -10.54 13.20
C VAL A 368 -18.79 -11.51 12.08
N SER A 369 -19.97 -11.31 11.49
CA SER A 369 -20.38 -11.85 10.21
C SER A 369 -20.82 -10.69 9.28
N LEU A 370 -20.94 -10.94 7.98
CA LEU A 370 -21.54 -9.97 7.05
C LEU A 370 -22.97 -9.60 7.49
N GLU A 371 -23.72 -10.57 8.00
CA GLU A 371 -25.09 -10.36 8.45
C GLU A 371 -25.15 -9.48 9.70
N SER A 372 -24.36 -9.78 10.74
CA SER A 372 -24.33 -8.94 11.96
C SER A 372 -23.83 -7.54 11.65
N ALA A 373 -22.83 -7.41 10.76
CA ALA A 373 -22.31 -6.12 10.32
C ALA A 373 -23.42 -5.31 9.63
N ARG A 374 -24.15 -5.93 8.68
CA ARG A 374 -25.26 -5.29 7.98
C ARG A 374 -26.35 -4.84 8.95
N GLN A 375 -26.79 -5.69 9.87
CA GLN A 375 -27.84 -5.35 10.84
C GLN A 375 -27.47 -4.14 11.71
N LEU A 376 -26.21 -4.06 12.17
CA LEU A 376 -25.70 -2.92 12.94
C LEU A 376 -25.64 -1.63 12.09
N LEU A 377 -25.06 -1.72 10.90
CA LEU A 377 -24.85 -0.58 10.02
C LEU A 377 -26.16 0.02 9.50
N GLU A 378 -27.17 -0.81 9.22
CA GLU A 378 -28.51 -0.36 8.83
C GLU A 378 -29.21 0.44 9.94
N ARG A 379 -28.87 0.18 11.21
CA ARG A 379 -29.33 0.95 12.37
C ARG A 379 -28.45 2.16 12.69
N GLY A 380 -27.45 2.44 11.84
CA GLY A 380 -26.51 3.55 12.03
C GLY A 380 -25.47 3.30 13.12
N VAL A 381 -25.17 2.04 13.44
CA VAL A 381 -24.20 1.66 14.49
C VAL A 381 -22.89 1.17 13.86
N PRO A 382 -21.83 2.00 13.80
CA PRO A 382 -20.49 1.51 13.50
C PRO A 382 -19.94 0.75 14.71
N PHE A 383 -18.98 -0.14 14.48
CA PHE A 383 -18.44 -1.01 15.54
C PHE A 383 -16.94 -1.22 15.38
N ALA A 384 -16.26 -1.51 16.49
CA ALA A 384 -14.85 -1.89 16.46
C ALA A 384 -14.71 -3.33 15.97
N PHE A 385 -13.68 -3.61 15.17
CA PHE A 385 -13.34 -4.94 14.67
C PHE A 385 -11.85 -5.20 14.91
N THR A 386 -11.55 -6.31 15.58
CA THR A 386 -10.19 -6.72 15.90
C THR A 386 -9.70 -7.77 14.90
N THR A 387 -8.52 -7.53 14.33
CA THR A 387 -7.79 -8.50 13.51
C THR A 387 -6.50 -8.92 14.20
N VAL A 388 -6.17 -10.20 14.15
CA VAL A 388 -5.02 -10.82 14.80
C VAL A 388 -4.17 -11.55 13.76
N ASN A 389 -2.87 -11.37 13.88
CA ASN A 389 -1.80 -12.03 13.15
C ASN A 389 -0.76 -12.56 14.15
N PRO A 390 0.11 -13.54 13.79
CA PRO A 390 1.01 -14.21 14.75
C PRO A 390 1.90 -13.33 15.65
N ALA A 391 2.11 -12.06 15.29
CA ALA A 391 2.91 -11.11 16.07
C ALA A 391 2.26 -9.73 16.22
N ASN A 392 0.99 -9.57 15.85
CA ASN A 392 0.31 -8.27 15.89
C ASN A 392 -1.21 -8.43 16.00
N ALA A 393 -1.84 -7.58 16.79
CA ALA A 393 -3.28 -7.39 16.79
C ALA A 393 -3.58 -5.92 16.46
N HIS A 394 -4.64 -5.69 15.69
CA HIS A 394 -5.01 -4.37 15.22
C HIS A 394 -6.52 -4.19 15.29
N GLU A 395 -6.95 -3.04 15.78
CA GLU A 395 -8.37 -2.73 15.93
C GLU A 395 -8.75 -1.49 15.14
N GLN A 396 -9.87 -1.60 14.43
CA GLN A 396 -10.33 -0.65 13.44
C GLN A 396 -11.85 -0.47 13.54
N ALA A 397 -12.40 0.62 13.00
CA ALA A 397 -13.84 0.79 12.95
C ALA A 397 -14.41 0.23 11.64
N VAL A 398 -15.38 -0.68 11.72
CA VAL A 398 -16.25 -1.01 10.59
C VAL A 398 -17.32 0.07 10.48
N ILE A 399 -17.33 0.74 9.35
CA ILE A 399 -18.15 1.94 9.10
C ILE A 399 -19.19 1.70 8.00
N GLY A 400 -19.14 0.55 7.34
CA GLY A 400 -19.99 0.26 6.20
C GLY A 400 -19.82 -1.15 5.67
N CYS A 401 -20.63 -1.48 4.68
CA CYS A 401 -20.58 -2.73 3.94
C CYS A 401 -21.02 -2.49 2.49
N ASP A 402 -20.60 -3.39 1.61
CA ASP A 402 -20.99 -3.37 0.21
C ASP A 402 -21.41 -4.78 -0.19
N ASP A 403 -22.72 -4.99 -0.39
CA ASP A 403 -23.27 -6.33 -0.66
C ASP A 403 -22.84 -6.85 -2.04
N LEU A 404 -22.74 -5.96 -3.04
CA LEU A 404 -22.27 -6.32 -4.37
C LEU A 404 -20.82 -6.79 -4.31
N ARG A 405 -19.97 -6.10 -3.56
CA ARG A 405 -18.57 -6.51 -3.39
C ARG A 405 -18.42 -7.63 -2.35
N GLY A 406 -19.38 -7.82 -1.46
CA GLY A 406 -19.29 -8.75 -0.33
C GLY A 406 -18.17 -8.34 0.63
N SER A 407 -18.13 -7.05 0.98
CA SER A 407 -17.03 -6.46 1.73
C SER A 407 -17.48 -5.61 2.91
N LEU A 408 -16.57 -5.44 3.87
CA LEU A 408 -16.68 -4.49 4.96
C LEU A 408 -15.86 -3.24 4.62
N LEU A 409 -16.45 -2.07 4.86
CA LEU A 409 -15.78 -0.78 4.74
C LEU A 409 -15.23 -0.39 6.11
N VAL A 410 -13.94 -0.16 6.18
CA VAL A 410 -13.18 0.00 7.42
C VAL A 410 -12.50 1.36 7.46
N ARG A 411 -12.69 2.06 8.57
CA ARG A 411 -11.85 3.20 8.93
C ARG A 411 -10.71 2.69 9.79
N ASP A 412 -9.55 2.59 9.16
CA ASP A 412 -8.32 2.17 9.81
C ASP A 412 -7.64 3.38 10.49
N PRO A 413 -7.10 3.26 11.72
CA PRO A 413 -6.47 4.38 12.40
C PRO A 413 -5.03 4.67 11.91
N TYR A 414 -4.43 3.80 11.09
CA TYR A 414 -3.16 4.00 10.39
C TYR A 414 -3.37 4.62 9.01
N PHE A 415 -4.37 4.16 8.24
CA PHE A 415 -4.68 4.67 6.90
C PHE A 415 -5.81 5.71 6.92
N ARG A 416 -5.56 6.90 6.36
CA ARG A 416 -6.59 7.96 6.30
C ARG A 416 -7.80 7.58 5.44
N HIS A 417 -7.58 6.88 4.33
CA HIS A 417 -8.66 6.45 3.43
C HIS A 417 -9.49 5.31 4.02
N VAL A 418 -10.68 5.10 3.47
CA VAL A 418 -11.49 3.92 3.81
C VAL A 418 -10.84 2.70 3.18
N VAL A 419 -10.55 1.70 4.00
CA VAL A 419 -10.03 0.40 3.55
C VAL A 419 -11.20 -0.54 3.34
N GLU A 420 -11.13 -1.39 2.32
CA GLU A 420 -12.17 -2.37 2.03
C GLU A 420 -11.65 -3.79 2.28
N TYR A 421 -12.36 -4.57 3.08
CA TYR A 421 -12.04 -5.96 3.38
C TYR A 421 -13.01 -6.92 2.71
N HIS A 422 -12.47 -7.89 1.96
CA HIS A 422 -13.24 -9.03 1.47
C HIS A 422 -13.73 -9.85 2.66
N ALA A 423 -15.01 -9.69 3.01
CA ALA A 423 -15.49 -10.09 4.33
C ALA A 423 -15.33 -11.59 4.58
N GLU A 424 -15.73 -12.44 3.62
CA GLU A 424 -15.59 -13.90 3.73
C GLU A 424 -14.15 -14.32 4.03
N LYS A 425 -13.20 -13.92 3.18
CA LYS A 425 -11.78 -14.29 3.32
C LYS A 425 -11.15 -13.71 4.59
N THR A 426 -11.46 -12.45 4.92
CA THR A 426 -10.94 -11.81 6.12
C THR A 426 -11.47 -12.52 7.37
N LEU A 427 -12.78 -12.76 7.46
CA LEU A 427 -13.39 -13.41 8.62
C LEU A 427 -12.97 -14.88 8.77
N GLU A 428 -12.82 -15.61 7.66
CA GLU A 428 -12.22 -16.97 7.66
C GLU A 428 -10.81 -16.98 8.24
N GLY A 429 -9.95 -16.05 7.81
CA GLY A 429 -8.58 -15.93 8.31
C GLY A 429 -8.51 -15.56 9.80
N GLN A 430 -9.58 -15.01 10.37
CA GLN A 430 -9.69 -14.59 11.77
C GLN A 430 -10.43 -15.62 12.66
N GLN A 431 -10.84 -16.77 12.11
CA GLN A 431 -11.59 -17.78 12.87
C GLN A 431 -10.85 -18.26 14.12
N ALA A 432 -9.53 -18.43 14.05
CA ALA A 432 -8.72 -18.95 15.15
C ALA A 432 -8.68 -18.00 16.37
N SER A 433 -8.80 -16.69 16.14
CA SER A 433 -8.84 -15.68 17.20
C SER A 433 -10.26 -15.28 17.59
N GLY A 434 -11.27 -15.77 16.85
CA GLY A 434 -12.62 -15.20 16.83
C GLY A 434 -12.58 -13.82 16.16
N PRO A 435 -13.25 -13.60 15.01
CA PRO A 435 -13.34 -12.26 14.43
C PRO A 435 -14.18 -11.37 15.37
N ARG A 436 -13.54 -10.79 16.38
CA ARG A 436 -14.20 -10.06 17.46
C ARG A 436 -14.65 -8.71 16.96
N GLY A 437 -15.94 -8.44 17.14
CA GLY A 437 -16.53 -7.12 16.98
C GLY A 437 -16.99 -6.60 18.33
N MET A 438 -16.96 -5.28 18.52
CA MET A 438 -17.57 -4.61 19.66
C MET A 438 -18.41 -3.43 19.17
N ALA A 439 -19.72 -3.53 19.32
CA ALA A 439 -20.63 -2.40 19.13
C ALA A 439 -20.68 -1.59 20.42
N MET A 440 -20.56 -0.27 20.31
CA MET A 440 -20.72 0.66 21.42
C MET A 440 -21.67 1.79 21.03
N VAL A 441 -22.71 2.00 21.85
CA VAL A 441 -23.68 3.09 21.68
C VAL A 441 -23.81 3.88 22.98
N PRO A 442 -24.07 5.20 22.93
CA PRO A 442 -24.35 5.96 24.15
C PRO A 442 -25.56 5.34 24.87
N ARG A 443 -25.60 5.37 26.21
CA ARG A 443 -26.71 4.78 26.98
C ARG A 443 -28.10 5.28 26.56
N ALA A 444 -28.21 6.55 26.14
CA ALA A 444 -29.45 7.13 25.62
C ALA A 444 -29.93 6.52 24.27
N ARG A 445 -29.07 5.76 23.59
CA ARG A 445 -29.31 5.09 22.31
C ARG A 445 -29.25 3.55 22.44
N ALA A 446 -29.27 3.01 23.66
CA ALA A 446 -29.17 1.57 23.91
C ALA A 446 -30.18 0.74 23.09
N ALA A 447 -31.38 1.28 22.85
CA ALA A 447 -32.43 0.65 22.05
C ALA A 447 -32.02 0.31 20.60
N LEU A 448 -30.96 0.91 20.06
CA LEU A 448 -30.40 0.53 18.75
C LEU A 448 -29.87 -0.90 18.73
N LEU A 449 -29.47 -1.44 19.89
CA LEU A 449 -28.95 -2.81 20.03
C LEU A 449 -30.05 -3.84 20.33
N ASP A 450 -31.27 -3.40 20.62
CA ASP A 450 -32.36 -4.30 21.03
C ASP A 450 -32.81 -5.20 19.87
N GLY A 451 -32.97 -6.50 20.13
CA GLY A 451 -33.42 -7.46 19.13
C GLY A 451 -32.45 -7.70 17.96
N LEU A 452 -31.17 -7.35 18.11
CA LEU A 452 -30.11 -7.78 17.19
C LEU A 452 -29.70 -9.22 17.51
N GLU A 453 -29.52 -10.03 16.47
CA GLU A 453 -28.88 -11.33 16.59
C GLU A 453 -27.38 -11.15 16.38
N LEU A 454 -26.66 -11.00 17.50
CA LEU A 454 -25.21 -10.88 17.51
C LEU A 454 -24.57 -12.23 17.85
N PRO A 455 -23.89 -12.90 16.89
CA PRO A 455 -23.36 -14.25 17.09
C PRO A 455 -22.37 -14.31 18.25
N GLU A 456 -22.47 -15.35 19.07
CA GLU A 456 -21.59 -15.62 20.21
C GLU A 456 -21.56 -14.51 21.29
N ALA A 457 -22.49 -13.54 21.27
CA ALA A 457 -22.48 -12.42 22.23
C ALA A 457 -22.50 -12.88 23.70
N ALA A 458 -23.33 -13.87 24.03
CA ALA A 458 -23.37 -14.45 25.37
C ALA A 458 -22.03 -15.10 25.80
N PHE A 459 -21.29 -15.67 24.85
CA PHE A 459 -19.96 -16.22 25.12
C PHE A 459 -18.95 -15.11 25.40
N TYR A 460 -19.01 -14.00 24.64
CA TYR A 460 -18.17 -12.84 24.92
C TYR A 460 -18.51 -12.16 26.25
N ASP A 461 -19.79 -12.16 26.67
CA ASP A 461 -20.18 -11.67 28.00
C ASP A 461 -19.51 -12.47 29.12
N LEU A 462 -19.59 -13.81 29.06
CA LEU A 462 -18.90 -14.69 30.01
C LEU A 462 -17.38 -14.49 29.99
N HIS A 463 -16.80 -14.41 28.80
CA HIS A 463 -15.36 -14.17 28.62
C HIS A 463 -14.92 -12.82 29.21
N HIS A 464 -15.72 -11.77 29.01
CA HIS A 464 -15.46 -10.45 29.59
C HIS A 464 -15.49 -10.48 31.12
N GLU A 465 -16.54 -11.07 31.71
CA GLU A 465 -16.69 -11.20 33.16
C GLU A 465 -15.53 -12.00 33.77
N ALA A 466 -15.16 -13.12 33.16
CA ALA A 466 -14.03 -13.94 33.58
C ALA A 466 -12.71 -13.14 33.56
N LEU A 467 -12.39 -12.47 32.46
CA LEU A 467 -11.16 -11.67 32.35
C LEU A 467 -11.13 -10.49 33.33
N LEU A 468 -12.26 -9.82 33.53
CA LEU A 468 -12.36 -8.70 34.46
C LEU A 468 -12.26 -9.14 35.93
N ALA A 469 -12.70 -10.35 36.27
CA ALA A 469 -12.46 -10.94 37.58
C ALA A 469 -10.99 -11.34 37.75
N LEU A 470 -10.39 -11.96 36.72
CA LEU A 470 -8.98 -12.36 36.73
C LEU A 470 -8.03 -11.17 36.87
N SER A 471 -8.32 -10.02 36.24
CA SER A 471 -7.53 -8.79 36.35
C SER A 471 -7.58 -8.16 37.74
N ARG A 472 -8.66 -8.42 38.48
CA ARG A 472 -8.82 -8.04 39.90
C ARG A 472 -8.33 -9.12 40.87
N HIS A 473 -7.73 -10.20 40.36
CA HIS A 473 -7.31 -11.38 41.11
C HIS A 473 -8.44 -12.11 41.86
N ASP A 474 -9.70 -11.90 41.49
CA ASP A 474 -10.87 -12.56 42.07
C ASP A 474 -11.10 -13.92 41.39
N ARG A 475 -10.40 -14.95 41.88
CA ARG A 475 -10.49 -16.31 41.32
C ARG A 475 -11.88 -16.95 41.49
N PRO A 476 -12.57 -16.80 42.64
CA PRO A 476 -13.95 -17.29 42.78
C PRO A 476 -14.92 -16.67 41.77
N ALA A 477 -14.87 -15.35 41.55
CA ALA A 477 -15.74 -14.71 40.57
C ALA A 477 -15.40 -15.14 39.14
N ALA A 478 -14.12 -15.31 38.81
CA ALA A 478 -13.71 -15.82 37.50
C ALA A 478 -14.22 -17.24 37.22
N LEU A 479 -14.23 -18.11 38.23
CA LEU A 479 -14.79 -19.47 38.12
C LEU A 479 -16.32 -19.50 38.02
N ALA A 480 -17.01 -18.49 38.55
CA ALA A 480 -18.47 -18.40 38.45
C ALA A 480 -18.94 -17.90 37.06
N ALA A 481 -18.05 -17.22 36.33
CA ALA A 481 -18.33 -16.66 35.01
C ALA A 481 -18.06 -17.64 33.84
N VAL A 482 -17.55 -18.85 34.11
CA VAL A 482 -17.21 -19.89 33.12
C VAL A 482 -17.93 -21.18 33.49
#